data_AF-A0A0F5W0M8-F1
#
_entry.id   AF-A0A0F5W0M8-F1
#
_cell.length_a   1.000
_cell.length_b   1.000
_cell.length_c   1.000
_cell.angle_alpha   90.00
_cell.angle_beta   90.00
_cell.angle_gamma   90.00
#
_symmetry.space_group_name_H-M   'P 1'
#
loop_
_entity.id
_entity.type
_entity.pdbx_description
1 polymer ?
#
loop_
_entity_poly.entity_id
_entity_poly.type
_entity_poly.pdbx_seq_one_letter_code
_entity_poly.pdbx_strand_id
1 'polypeptide(L)'
;MLGLGKSPRGFTTAVTVFGLLATGAAVQVSTADPAAAATTHRVLFDNAHAETAGNADWIVSTSQPDPTGEDSSPSGEADWTGALSSWGVALQQTGDYALDTLPSGGSLTYGGSSATDLSNFDTLVLPEPNTLFTTAEKTAIMNFVKNGGGLFMISD
;
A
#
# COMPACT_ATOMS: atom_id res chain seq x y z
N MET A 1 69.46 -35.95 22.85
CA MET A 1 69.58 -37.42 22.91
C MET A 1 68.17 -38.00 23.07
N LEU A 2 67.96 -39.22 22.58
CA LEU A 2 66.68 -39.91 22.25
C LEU A 2 66.07 -39.47 20.90
N GLY A 3 65.94 -40.31 19.87
CA GLY A 3 66.27 -41.72 19.70
C GLY A 3 65.59 -42.28 18.44
N LEU A 4 66.43 -42.72 17.49
CA LEU A 4 66.31 -43.81 16.50
C LEU A 4 64.97 -44.13 15.78
N GLY A 5 65.09 -44.31 14.46
CA GLY A 5 64.27 -45.25 13.70
C GLY A 5 64.58 -45.24 12.19
N LYS A 6 65.39 -46.18 11.72
CA LYS A 6 65.73 -46.39 10.29
C LYS A 6 65.06 -47.68 9.81
N SER A 7 64.30 -47.67 8.71
CA SER A 7 64.27 -48.80 7.75
C SER A 7 63.52 -48.47 6.44
N PRO A 8 63.82 -49.18 5.33
CA PRO A 8 63.48 -48.80 3.95
C PRO A 8 62.38 -49.68 3.32
N ARG A 9 62.14 -49.48 2.01
CA ARG A 9 61.28 -50.23 1.05
C ARG A 9 59.94 -49.51 0.80
N GLY A 10 59.42 -49.36 -0.42
CA GLY A 10 59.82 -49.82 -1.75
C GLY A 10 58.90 -49.16 -2.79
N PHE A 11 59.31 -49.23 -4.05
CA PHE A 11 58.62 -48.76 -5.24
C PHE A 11 57.13 -49.13 -5.29
N THR A 12 56.25 -48.22 -5.73
CA THR A 12 55.48 -48.44 -6.97
C THR A 12 54.86 -47.13 -7.49
N THR A 13 55.11 -46.88 -8.76
CA THR A 13 54.50 -45.85 -9.61
C THR A 13 53.02 -46.11 -9.81
N ALA A 14 52.18 -45.08 -9.70
CA ALA A 14 50.88 -45.01 -10.36
C ALA A 14 50.73 -43.62 -10.97
N VAL A 15 50.85 -43.53 -12.30
CA VAL A 15 50.52 -42.34 -13.08
C VAL A 15 49.01 -42.32 -13.24
N THR A 16 48.34 -41.37 -12.60
CA THR A 16 46.94 -41.07 -12.85
C THR A 16 46.88 -39.80 -13.68
N VAL A 17 46.58 -39.95 -14.97
CA VAL A 17 46.17 -38.82 -15.82
C VAL A 17 44.74 -38.47 -15.41
N PHE A 18 44.55 -37.30 -14.81
CA PHE A 18 43.23 -36.73 -14.56
C PHE A 18 43.03 -35.56 -15.52
N GLY A 19 42.16 -35.76 -16.52
CA GLY A 19 41.72 -34.70 -17.41
C GLY A 19 40.88 -33.70 -16.62
N LEU A 20 41.30 -32.43 -16.63
CA LEU A 20 40.57 -31.33 -16.02
C LEU A 20 39.55 -30.80 -17.04
N LEU A 21 38.27 -31.20 -16.94
CA LEU A 21 37.18 -30.45 -17.57
C LEU A 21 36.84 -29.26 -16.66
N ALA A 22 37.28 -28.07 -17.05
CA ALA A 22 36.82 -26.82 -16.44
C ALA A 22 35.47 -26.42 -17.06
N THR A 23 34.36 -26.75 -16.39
CA THR A 23 33.06 -26.15 -16.69
C THR A 23 33.03 -24.75 -16.10
N GLY A 24 33.20 -23.73 -16.93
CA GLY A 24 32.96 -22.33 -16.54
C GLY A 24 31.47 -22.08 -16.43
N ALA A 25 30.96 -21.86 -15.20
CA ALA A 25 29.65 -21.29 -14.99
C ALA A 25 29.75 -19.76 -15.15
N ALA A 26 29.11 -19.21 -16.18
CA ALA A 26 28.97 -17.76 -16.32
C ALA A 26 27.92 -17.26 -15.31
N VAL A 27 28.35 -16.42 -14.35
CA VAL A 27 27.42 -15.69 -13.48
C VAL A 27 26.82 -14.55 -14.31
N GLN A 28 25.58 -14.70 -14.77
CA GLN A 28 24.83 -13.58 -15.29
C GLN A 28 24.42 -12.68 -14.12
N VAL A 29 25.09 -11.54 -14.00
CA VAL A 29 24.63 -10.46 -13.12
C VAL A 29 23.43 -9.81 -13.81
N SER A 30 22.23 -10.20 -13.39
CA SER A 30 21.01 -9.49 -13.75
C SER A 30 21.02 -8.15 -13.03
N THR A 31 21.21 -7.05 -13.77
CA THR A 31 20.87 -5.72 -13.26
C THR A 31 19.36 -5.68 -13.12
N ALA A 32 18.85 -5.73 -11.89
CA ALA A 32 17.43 -5.50 -11.64
C ALA A 32 17.06 -4.14 -12.23
N ASP A 33 15.96 -4.09 -12.99
CA ASP A 33 15.38 -2.82 -13.39
C ASP A 33 15.16 -1.97 -12.13
N PRO A 34 15.45 -0.67 -12.16
CA PRO A 34 15.11 0.21 -11.05
C PRO A 34 13.61 0.04 -10.78
N ALA A 35 13.27 -0.37 -9.55
CA ALA A 35 11.88 -0.45 -9.11
C ALA A 35 11.24 0.90 -9.44
N ALA A 36 10.19 0.88 -10.26
CA ALA A 36 9.36 2.06 -10.47
C ALA A 36 8.98 2.59 -9.08
N ALA A 37 9.24 3.87 -8.81
CA ALA A 37 8.77 4.49 -7.58
C ALA A 37 7.27 4.23 -7.50
N ALA A 38 6.83 3.55 -6.44
CA ALA A 38 5.41 3.33 -6.21
C ALA A 38 4.74 4.70 -6.16
N THR A 39 3.80 4.94 -7.08
CA THR A 39 2.98 6.15 -7.04
C THR A 39 2.11 6.08 -5.79
N THR A 40 2.10 7.15 -5.00
CA THR A 40 1.20 7.25 -3.84
C THR A 40 -0.24 6.99 -4.28
N HIS A 41 -0.91 6.04 -3.62
CA HIS A 41 -2.28 5.64 -3.92
C HIS A 41 -3.25 6.55 -3.17
N ARG A 42 -4.14 7.22 -3.89
CA ARG A 42 -5.02 8.27 -3.34
C ARG A 42 -6.38 7.70 -2.99
N VAL A 43 -6.81 7.87 -1.75
CA VAL A 43 -8.07 7.32 -1.22
C VAL A 43 -8.96 8.46 -0.75
N LEU A 44 -10.19 8.49 -1.26
CA LEU A 44 -11.24 9.37 -0.76
C LEU A 44 -12.19 8.56 0.12
N PHE A 45 -12.31 8.94 1.38
CA PHE A 45 -13.36 8.49 2.29
C PHE A 45 -14.58 9.40 2.18
N ASP A 46 -15.77 8.85 2.19
CA ASP A 46 -17.00 9.64 2.22
C ASP A 46 -17.35 10.06 3.65
N ASN A 47 -17.75 11.32 3.82
CA ASN A 47 -18.45 11.86 4.98
C ASN A 47 -19.61 12.80 4.56
N ALA A 48 -20.01 12.76 3.27
CA ALA A 48 -21.08 13.60 2.73
C ALA A 48 -22.46 12.99 2.91
N HIS A 49 -22.55 11.69 3.21
CA HIS A 49 -23.80 10.94 3.27
C HIS A 49 -24.19 10.51 4.69
N ALA A 50 -23.79 11.30 5.68
CA ALA A 50 -24.10 11.16 7.10
C ALA A 50 -23.45 9.93 7.77
N GLU A 51 -22.18 9.72 7.47
CA GLU A 51 -21.31 8.71 8.06
C GLU A 51 -21.09 8.91 9.57
N THR A 52 -21.37 10.11 10.10
CA THR A 52 -21.41 10.39 11.54
C THR A 52 -22.81 10.29 12.16
N ALA A 53 -23.78 9.70 11.46
CA ALA A 53 -25.10 9.48 12.01
C ALA A 53 -25.12 8.23 12.90
N GLY A 54 -25.98 8.24 13.92
CA GLY A 54 -26.19 7.07 14.77
C GLY A 54 -25.16 6.98 15.90
N ASN A 55 -24.57 5.79 16.08
CA ASN A 55 -23.76 5.46 17.27
C ASN A 55 -22.25 5.55 17.03
N ALA A 56 -21.81 5.74 15.79
CA ALA A 56 -20.40 5.77 15.42
C ALA A 56 -20.13 6.90 14.42
N ASP A 57 -18.92 7.44 14.47
CA ASP A 57 -18.42 8.39 13.49
C ASP A 57 -17.60 7.62 12.45
N TRP A 58 -18.20 7.20 11.33
CA TRP A 58 -17.57 6.36 10.29
C TRP A 58 -16.54 7.12 9.41
N ILE A 59 -15.73 7.94 10.04
CA ILE A 59 -14.67 8.76 9.45
C ILE A 59 -13.31 8.30 9.94
N VAL A 60 -12.25 8.66 9.21
CA VAL A 60 -10.85 8.39 9.59
C VAL A 60 -10.24 9.45 10.50
N SER A 61 -10.77 10.68 10.47
CA SER A 61 -10.33 11.83 11.26
C SER A 61 -11.42 12.91 11.27
N THR A 62 -11.39 13.74 12.31
CA THR A 62 -12.21 14.96 12.39
C THR A 62 -11.62 16.12 11.61
N SER A 63 -10.34 16.06 11.23
CA SER A 63 -9.74 16.97 10.27
C SER A 63 -10.09 16.53 8.85
N GLN A 64 -10.82 17.37 8.14
CA GLN A 64 -11.31 17.08 6.79
C GLN A 64 -11.11 18.30 5.87
N PRO A 65 -10.72 18.12 4.59
CA PRO A 65 -10.50 16.83 3.93
C PRO A 65 -9.26 16.07 4.39
N ASP A 66 -8.19 16.78 4.75
CA ASP A 66 -6.89 16.19 5.05
C ASP A 66 -6.81 15.77 6.54
N PRO A 67 -6.69 14.46 6.85
CA PRO A 67 -6.61 13.95 8.21
C PRO A 67 -5.29 14.30 8.91
N THR A 68 -4.23 14.63 8.16
CA THR A 68 -2.93 15.02 8.74
C THR A 68 -2.98 16.36 9.47
N GLY A 69 -4.07 17.12 9.30
CA GLY A 69 -4.36 18.31 10.09
C GLY A 69 -4.71 18.04 11.56
N GLU A 70 -5.14 16.82 11.91
CA GLU A 70 -5.37 16.42 13.31
C GLU A 70 -4.06 16.00 13.97
N ASP A 71 -3.34 15.06 13.34
CA ASP A 71 -1.94 14.73 13.64
C ASP A 71 -1.21 14.41 12.34
N SER A 72 -0.09 15.11 12.11
CA SER A 72 0.73 14.98 10.90
C SER A 72 1.60 13.71 10.84
N SER A 73 1.70 12.94 11.93
CA SER A 73 2.49 11.72 12.03
C SER A 73 1.85 10.72 13.00
N PRO A 74 0.63 10.23 12.69
CA PRO A 74 -0.11 9.38 13.60
C PRO A 74 0.58 8.02 13.78
N SER A 75 0.66 7.60 15.03
CA SER A 75 1.31 6.38 15.50
C SER A 75 0.32 5.33 16.03
N GLY A 76 -0.88 5.75 16.44
CA GLY A 76 -1.94 4.89 16.94
C GLY A 76 -3.35 5.42 16.63
N GLU A 77 -4.36 4.58 16.83
CA GLU A 77 -5.76 4.89 16.46
C GLU A 77 -6.35 6.11 17.18
N ALA A 78 -5.77 6.53 18.31
CA ALA A 78 -6.21 7.68 19.08
C ALA A 78 -5.59 9.01 18.63
N ASP A 79 -4.62 8.97 17.70
CA ASP A 79 -3.99 10.18 17.15
C ASP A 79 -4.90 10.89 16.15
N TRP A 80 -5.87 10.16 15.58
CA TRP A 80 -6.99 10.70 14.80
C TRP A 80 -8.33 10.31 15.42
N THR A 81 -9.36 11.15 15.27
CA THR A 81 -10.67 10.92 15.87
C THR A 81 -11.68 10.40 14.84
N GLY A 82 -12.17 9.17 15.06
CA GLY A 82 -13.13 8.50 14.18
C GLY A 82 -13.17 6.99 14.44
N ALA A 83 -14.27 6.34 14.05
CA ALA A 83 -14.42 4.89 14.16
C ALA A 83 -13.50 4.12 13.21
N LEU A 84 -13.04 4.78 12.13
CA LEU A 84 -12.10 4.21 11.16
C LEU A 84 -10.66 4.70 11.34
N SER A 85 -10.34 5.43 12.41
CA SER A 85 -9.00 5.98 12.63
C SER A 85 -7.91 4.92 12.58
N SER A 86 -8.11 3.75 13.18
CA SER A 86 -7.12 2.66 13.13
C SER A 86 -6.77 2.24 11.70
N TRP A 87 -7.75 2.23 10.79
CA TRP A 87 -7.52 1.95 9.38
C TRP A 87 -6.80 3.11 8.68
N GLY A 88 -7.25 4.35 8.88
CA GLY A 88 -6.60 5.54 8.33
C GLY A 88 -5.13 5.66 8.75
N VAL A 89 -4.85 5.51 10.05
CA VAL A 89 -3.49 5.55 10.60
C VAL A 89 -2.62 4.44 10.03
N ALA A 90 -3.15 3.22 9.91
CA ALA A 90 -2.40 2.12 9.29
C ALA A 90 -2.02 2.41 7.84
N LEU A 91 -2.92 3.01 7.04
CA LEU A 91 -2.59 3.43 5.68
C LEU A 91 -1.56 4.55 5.68
N GLN A 92 -1.70 5.57 6.53
CA GLN A 92 -0.77 6.69 6.64
C GLN A 92 0.65 6.25 6.99
N GLN A 93 0.80 5.25 7.87
CA GLN A 93 2.09 4.72 8.31
C GLN A 93 2.86 3.96 7.24
N THR A 94 2.19 3.45 6.20
CA THR A 94 2.89 2.81 5.08
C THR A 94 3.73 3.81 4.29
N GLY A 95 3.32 5.09 4.26
CA GLY A 95 3.87 6.10 3.36
C GLY A 95 3.44 5.94 1.89
N ASP A 96 2.63 4.93 1.57
CA ASP A 96 2.21 4.61 0.21
C ASP A 96 0.85 5.21 -0.16
N TYR A 97 0.11 5.77 0.81
CA TYR A 97 -1.23 6.31 0.61
C TYR A 97 -1.32 7.80 0.93
N ALA A 98 -2.14 8.49 0.15
CA ALA A 98 -2.65 9.83 0.48
C ALA A 98 -4.16 9.69 0.75
N LEU A 99 -4.61 10.19 1.89
CA LEU A 99 -5.98 10.04 2.35
C LEU A 99 -6.65 11.40 2.38
N ASP A 100 -7.83 11.50 1.80
CA ASP A 100 -8.73 12.63 1.97
C ASP A 100 -10.12 12.14 2.38
N THR A 101 -10.89 13.02 3.01
CA THR A 101 -12.32 12.81 3.29
C THR A 101 -13.15 13.82 2.52
N LEU A 102 -14.20 13.37 1.82
CA LEU A 102 -15.24 14.25 1.29
C LEU A 102 -16.09 14.75 2.47
N PRO A 103 -16.01 16.03 2.86
CA PRO A 103 -16.68 16.50 4.07
C PRO A 103 -18.19 16.59 3.89
N SER A 104 -18.91 16.65 5.01
CA SER A 104 -20.35 16.88 5.05
C SER A 104 -20.75 18.12 4.22
N GLY A 105 -21.82 17.98 3.43
CA GLY A 105 -22.25 19.00 2.47
C GLY A 105 -21.51 19.00 1.14
N GLY A 106 -20.52 18.11 0.96
CA GLY A 106 -19.90 17.82 -0.33
C GLY A 106 -20.83 17.05 -1.27
N SER A 107 -20.34 16.77 -2.48
CA SER A 107 -21.05 15.90 -3.43
C SER A 107 -20.04 15.10 -4.24
N LEU A 108 -20.36 13.82 -4.48
CA LEU A 108 -19.52 12.95 -5.31
C LEU A 108 -19.64 13.37 -6.77
N THR A 109 -18.52 13.82 -7.33
CA THR A 109 -18.41 14.30 -8.72
C THR A 109 -17.29 13.55 -9.44
N TYR A 110 -17.36 13.50 -10.78
CA TYR A 110 -16.33 12.85 -11.59
C TYR A 110 -16.10 13.63 -12.88
N GLY A 111 -14.84 14.06 -13.09
CA GLY A 111 -14.42 14.86 -14.25
C GLY A 111 -14.66 16.36 -14.09
N GLY A 112 -14.95 16.82 -12.87
CA GLY A 112 -15.06 18.23 -12.50
C GLY A 112 -13.74 18.83 -12.02
N SER A 113 -13.83 19.99 -11.35
CA SER A 113 -12.67 20.75 -10.85
C SER A 113 -12.61 20.84 -9.32
N SER A 114 -13.47 20.10 -8.60
CA SER A 114 -13.41 20.04 -7.14
C SER A 114 -12.11 19.37 -6.70
N ALA A 115 -11.53 19.79 -5.58
CA ALA A 115 -10.38 19.09 -5.00
C ALA A 115 -10.74 17.63 -4.66
N THR A 116 -11.97 17.40 -4.20
CA THR A 116 -12.52 16.08 -3.88
C THR A 116 -13.24 15.41 -5.07
N ASP A 117 -13.04 15.88 -6.30
CA ASP A 117 -13.56 15.19 -7.49
C ASP A 117 -12.91 13.81 -7.63
N LEU A 118 -13.70 12.77 -7.94
CA LEU A 118 -13.24 11.39 -7.99
C LEU A 118 -12.14 11.15 -9.05
N SER A 119 -11.98 12.03 -10.04
CA SER A 119 -10.85 11.95 -10.98
C SER A 119 -9.47 12.22 -10.34
N ASN A 120 -9.45 12.80 -9.14
CA ASN A 120 -8.23 13.03 -8.35
C ASN A 120 -7.86 11.85 -7.45
N PHE A 121 -8.63 10.76 -7.43
CA PHE A 121 -8.45 9.63 -6.52
C PHE A 121 -8.35 8.32 -7.27
N ASP A 122 -7.80 7.32 -6.60
CA ASP A 122 -7.65 5.95 -7.13
C ASP A 122 -8.67 5.01 -6.49
N THR A 123 -9.08 5.27 -5.24
CA THR A 123 -10.13 4.53 -4.53
C THR A 123 -11.13 5.46 -3.85
N LEU A 124 -12.42 5.12 -3.96
CA LEU A 124 -13.50 5.67 -3.14
C LEU A 124 -13.91 4.65 -2.08
N VAL A 125 -13.99 5.08 -0.82
CA VAL A 125 -14.54 4.32 0.31
C VAL A 125 -15.86 4.96 0.72
N LEU A 126 -16.92 4.16 0.76
CA LEU A 126 -18.26 4.54 1.22
C LEU A 126 -18.58 3.80 2.53
N PRO A 127 -18.22 4.35 3.70
CA PRO A 127 -18.40 3.67 4.97
C PRO A 127 -19.76 4.01 5.60
N GLU A 128 -20.73 3.08 5.51
CA GLU A 128 -22.06 3.24 6.12
C GLU A 128 -22.78 4.56 5.72
N PRO A 129 -23.05 4.79 4.42
CA PRO A 129 -23.82 5.95 4.00
C PRO A 129 -25.26 5.86 4.53
N ASN A 130 -25.71 6.90 5.22
CA ASN A 130 -27.01 6.98 5.90
C ASN A 130 -28.03 7.86 5.16
N THR A 131 -27.65 8.42 4.01
CA THR A 131 -28.54 9.20 3.14
C THR A 131 -28.48 8.71 1.70
N LEU A 132 -29.52 9.02 0.93
CA LEU A 132 -29.62 8.57 -0.46
C LEU A 132 -28.69 9.39 -1.36
N PHE A 133 -27.80 8.69 -2.08
CA PHE A 133 -27.09 9.27 -3.22
C PHE A 133 -28.07 9.79 -4.29
N THR A 134 -27.75 10.97 -4.82
CA THR A 134 -28.47 11.56 -5.95
C THR A 134 -28.22 10.78 -7.24
N THR A 135 -29.02 11.04 -8.28
CA THR A 135 -28.79 10.44 -9.61
C THR A 135 -27.45 10.88 -10.21
N ALA A 136 -27.02 12.12 -9.94
CA ALA A 136 -25.74 12.64 -10.41
C ALA A 136 -24.57 11.91 -9.74
N GLU A 137 -24.62 11.71 -8.42
CA GLU A 137 -23.57 11.00 -7.67
C GLU A 137 -23.48 9.53 -8.06
N LYS A 138 -24.62 8.85 -8.21
CA LYS A 138 -24.65 7.48 -8.76
C LYS A 138 -23.97 7.43 -10.14
N THR A 139 -24.22 8.42 -10.99
CA THR A 139 -23.57 8.51 -12.30
C THR A 139 -22.06 8.76 -12.17
N ALA A 140 -21.63 9.62 -11.26
CA ALA A 140 -20.23 9.89 -10.97
C ALA A 140 -19.50 8.63 -10.48
N ILE A 141 -20.02 7.94 -9.47
CA ILE A 141 -19.45 6.69 -8.94
C ILE A 141 -19.35 5.63 -10.04
N MET A 142 -20.41 5.43 -10.82
CA MET A 142 -20.41 4.46 -11.91
C MET A 142 -19.39 4.81 -13.00
N ASN A 143 -19.20 6.09 -13.31
CA ASN A 143 -18.19 6.52 -14.27
C ASN A 143 -16.77 6.39 -13.71
N PHE A 144 -16.55 6.71 -12.44
CA PHE A 144 -15.29 6.49 -11.75
C PHE A 144 -14.85 5.02 -11.83
N VAL A 145 -15.73 4.09 -11.45
CA VAL A 145 -15.45 2.65 -11.52
C VAL A 145 -15.22 2.18 -12.95
N LYS A 146 -16.03 2.62 -13.91
CA LYS A 146 -15.86 2.28 -15.33
C LYS A 146 -14.49 2.72 -15.90
N ASN A 147 -13.91 3.78 -15.35
CA ASN A 147 -12.61 4.31 -15.76
C ASN A 147 -11.45 3.80 -14.88
N GLY A 148 -11.67 2.73 -14.11
CA GLY A 148 -10.61 2.03 -13.37
C GLY A 148 -10.50 2.40 -11.89
N GLY A 149 -11.36 3.28 -11.37
CA GLY A 149 -11.41 3.60 -9.95
C GLY A 149 -11.86 2.43 -9.08
N GLY A 150 -11.20 2.24 -7.94
CA GLY A 150 -11.58 1.24 -6.94
C GLY A 150 -12.75 1.70 -6.08
N LEU A 151 -13.72 0.83 -5.82
CA LEU A 151 -14.84 1.11 -4.92
C LEU A 151 -14.83 0.11 -3.77
N PHE A 152 -14.83 0.62 -2.54
CA PHE A 152 -15.02 -0.15 -1.32
C PHE A 152 -16.25 0.37 -0.58
N MET A 153 -17.18 -0.50 -0.22
CA MET A 153 -18.43 -0.11 0.45
C MET A 153 -18.63 -0.96 1.70
N ILE A 154 -18.97 -0.31 2.81
CA ILE A 154 -19.33 -0.95 4.08
C ILE A 154 -20.81 -0.63 4.31
N SER A 155 -21.61 -1.66 4.58
CA SER A 155 -23.04 -1.55 4.90
C SER A 155 -23.40 -2.55 5.99
N ASP A 156 -24.27 -2.13 6.89
CA ASP A 156 -25.13 -2.96 7.73
C ASP A 156 -26.34 -3.48 6.93
#